data_AF-A0A844IR29-F1
#
_entry.id   AF-A0A844IR29-F1
#
_cell.length_a   1.000
_cell.length_b   1.000
_cell.length_c   1.000
_cell.angle_alpha   90.00
_cell.angle_beta   90.00
_cell.angle_gamma   90.00
#
_symmetry.space_group_name_H-M   'P 1'
#
loop_
_entity.id
_entity.type
_entity.pdbx_description
1 polymer ?
#
loop_
_entity_poly.entity_id
_entity_poly.type
_entity_poly.pdbx_seq_one_letter_code
_entity_poly.pdbx_strand_id
1 'polypeptide(L)'
;MEKIQSEIAALKSQIQALQQERAALTNHHVTPENDSPLAIVEAYRRQARENVQLSAELKGIDDALYYLEKQIQQKKAHLNRYLPMSIRISQQQEQLEEAKKIAQIHAERVNELAWELAKEIKLLKTCADELSPMYWQVYYKPFITGFKTISVPFVRSDGEVWMIVNRIV
;
A
#
# COMPACT_ATOMS: atom_id res chain seq x y z
N MET A 1 -20.55 -4.40 28.07
CA MET A 1 -19.14 -4.17 27.70
C MET A 1 -18.45 -5.49 27.38
N GLU A 2 -18.51 -6.48 28.28
CA GLU A 2 -18.02 -7.85 28.03
C GLU A 2 -18.61 -8.50 26.77
N LYS A 3 -19.92 -8.35 26.53
CA LYS A 3 -20.57 -8.85 25.30
C LYS A 3 -19.99 -8.25 24.01
N ILE A 4 -19.65 -6.96 24.00
CA ILE A 4 -19.08 -6.31 22.80
C ILE A 4 -17.62 -6.72 22.62
N GLN A 5 -16.89 -6.95 23.73
CA GLN A 5 -15.52 -7.47 23.67
C GLN A 5 -15.46 -8.92 23.20
N SER A 6 -16.38 -9.78 23.64
CA SER A 6 -16.49 -11.16 23.15
C SER A 6 -16.90 -11.22 21.68
N GLU A 7 -17.79 -10.31 21.24
CA GLU A 7 -18.12 -10.14 19.82
C GLU A 7 -16.91 -9.69 18.99
N ILE A 8 -16.09 -8.76 19.49
CA ILE A 8 -14.84 -8.36 18.79
C ILE A 8 -13.86 -9.53 18.71
N ALA A 9 -13.73 -10.33 19.78
CA ALA A 9 -12.87 -11.52 19.76
C ALA A 9 -13.37 -12.57 18.75
N ALA A 10 -14.68 -12.79 18.69
CA ALA A 10 -15.30 -13.66 17.69
C ALA A 10 -15.06 -13.16 16.26
N LEU A 11 -15.22 -11.85 16.01
CA LEU A 11 -14.94 -11.24 14.70
C LEU A 11 -13.46 -11.37 14.32
N LYS A 12 -12.54 -11.18 15.26
CA LYS A 12 -11.09 -11.39 15.02
C LYS A 12 -10.78 -12.85 14.66
N SER A 13 -11.41 -13.81 15.34
CA SER A 13 -11.27 -15.23 15.03
C SER A 13 -11.81 -15.57 13.63
N GLN A 14 -12.94 -14.98 13.22
CA GLN A 14 -13.49 -15.15 11.88
C GLN A 14 -12.59 -14.52 10.79
N ILE A 15 -12.03 -13.34 11.05
CA ILE A 15 -11.02 -12.73 10.16
C ILE A 15 -9.81 -13.66 10.00
N GLN A 16 -9.31 -14.24 11.09
CA GLN A 16 -8.16 -15.14 11.04
C GLN A 16 -8.48 -16.41 10.23
N ALA A 17 -9.67 -16.98 10.37
CA ALA A 17 -10.12 -18.11 9.57
C ALA A 17 -10.22 -17.76 8.07
N LEU A 18 -10.84 -16.62 7.74
CA LEU A 18 -10.95 -16.14 6.35
C LEU A 18 -9.59 -15.82 5.73
N GLN A 19 -8.64 -15.31 6.52
CA GLN A 19 -7.26 -15.08 6.07
C GLN A 19 -6.53 -16.40 5.77
N GLN A 20 -6.75 -17.43 6.57
CA GLN A 20 -6.20 -18.78 6.32
C GLN A 20 -6.83 -19.42 5.09
N GLU A 21 -8.13 -19.27 4.91
CA GLU A 21 -8.87 -19.73 3.73
C GLU A 21 -8.37 -19.04 2.46
N ARG A 22 -8.25 -17.71 2.50
CA ARG A 22 -7.65 -16.92 1.42
C ARG A 22 -6.22 -17.38 1.09
N ALA A 23 -5.39 -17.64 2.09
CA ALA A 23 -4.02 -18.13 1.89
C ALA A 23 -4.01 -19.53 1.25
N ALA A 24 -4.91 -20.42 1.66
CA ALA A 24 -5.06 -21.75 1.07
C ALA A 24 -5.49 -21.68 -0.41
N LEU A 25 -6.42 -20.78 -0.74
CA LEU A 25 -6.88 -20.55 -2.11
C LEU A 25 -5.82 -19.87 -3.00
N THR A 26 -4.99 -19.01 -2.41
CA THR A 26 -3.93 -18.28 -3.14
C THR A 26 -2.67 -19.14 -3.39
N ASN A 27 -2.47 -20.23 -2.64
CA ASN A 27 -1.37 -21.18 -2.87
C ASN A 27 -1.43 -21.85 -4.26
N HIS A 28 -2.55 -21.72 -4.98
CA HIS A 28 -2.64 -21.99 -6.42
C HIS A 28 -2.13 -20.80 -7.24
N HIS A 29 -0.80 -20.63 -7.15
CA HIS A 29 0.14 -19.86 -7.99
C HIS A 29 -0.42 -18.76 -8.92
N VAL A 30 -0.26 -17.50 -8.49
CA VAL A 30 0.01 -16.38 -9.41
C VAL A 30 1.51 -16.12 -9.35
N THR A 31 2.26 -16.68 -10.29
CA THR A 31 3.65 -16.27 -10.50
C THR A 31 3.67 -15.18 -11.56
N PRO A 32 3.91 -13.92 -11.18
CA PRO A 32 4.18 -12.89 -12.17
C PRO A 32 5.46 -13.27 -12.93
N GLU A 33 5.49 -12.99 -14.23
CA GLU A 33 6.67 -13.30 -15.07
C GLU A 33 7.92 -12.54 -14.59
N ASN A 34 7.75 -11.37 -13.95
CA ASN A 34 8.78 -10.57 -13.30
C ASN A 34 8.15 -9.65 -12.23
N ASP A 35 8.96 -9.04 -11.35
CA ASP A 35 8.51 -8.12 -10.27
C ASP A 35 8.01 -6.73 -10.78
N SER A 36 7.86 -6.56 -12.09
CA SER A 36 7.31 -5.33 -12.65
C SER A 36 5.83 -5.15 -12.25
N PRO A 37 5.39 -3.94 -11.84
CA PRO A 37 3.99 -3.67 -11.53
C PRO A 37 3.01 -4.08 -12.64
N LEU A 38 3.43 -3.97 -13.91
CA LEU A 38 2.63 -4.38 -15.07
C LEU A 38 2.50 -5.92 -15.17
N ALA A 39 3.60 -6.64 -14.96
CA ALA A 39 3.61 -8.11 -14.99
C ALA A 39 2.78 -8.71 -13.85
N ILE A 40 2.76 -8.04 -12.69
CA ILE A 40 1.85 -8.39 -11.58
C ILE A 40 0.39 -8.22 -12.03
N VAL A 41 0.01 -7.04 -12.54
CA VAL A 41 -1.37 -6.78 -12.98
C VAL A 41 -1.83 -7.78 -14.06
N GLU A 42 -0.96 -8.11 -15.00
CA GLU A 42 -1.27 -9.06 -16.07
C GLU A 42 -1.43 -10.50 -15.56
N ALA A 43 -0.59 -10.94 -14.63
CA ALA A 43 -0.70 -12.25 -14.00
C ALA A 43 -2.02 -12.40 -13.22
N TYR A 44 -2.41 -11.37 -12.45
CA TYR A 44 -3.70 -11.35 -11.75
C TYR A 44 -4.90 -11.28 -12.72
N ARG A 45 -4.79 -10.53 -13.83
CA ARG A 45 -5.83 -10.51 -14.87
C ARG A 45 -5.96 -11.86 -15.58
N ARG A 46 -4.85 -12.55 -15.85
CA ARG A 46 -4.82 -13.88 -16.46
C ARG A 46 -5.52 -14.89 -15.55
N GLN A 47 -5.18 -14.90 -14.27
CA GLN A 47 -5.83 -15.76 -13.27
C GLN A 47 -7.34 -15.49 -13.16
N ALA A 48 -7.76 -14.22 -13.15
CA ALA A 48 -9.18 -13.86 -13.10
C ALA A 48 -9.97 -14.32 -14.33
N ARG A 49 -9.32 -14.45 -15.49
CA ARG A 49 -9.93 -14.99 -16.71
C ARG A 49 -9.94 -16.51 -16.73
N GLU A 50 -8.87 -17.14 -16.26
CA GLU A 50 -8.70 -18.59 -16.28
C GLU A 50 -9.55 -19.29 -15.22
N ASN A 51 -9.72 -18.68 -14.04
CA ASN A 51 -10.52 -19.22 -12.94
C ASN A 51 -11.47 -18.16 -12.37
N VAL A 52 -12.52 -17.85 -13.14
CA VAL A 52 -13.55 -16.86 -12.78
C VAL A 52 -14.20 -17.17 -11.42
N GLN A 53 -14.45 -18.45 -11.13
CA GLN A 53 -15.05 -18.87 -9.85
C GLN A 53 -14.12 -18.59 -8.66
N LEU A 54 -12.85 -18.98 -8.76
CA LEU A 54 -11.84 -18.73 -7.72
C LEU A 54 -11.61 -17.22 -7.53
N SER A 55 -11.60 -16.44 -8.60
CA SER A 55 -11.48 -14.99 -8.52
C SER A 55 -12.69 -14.33 -7.84
N ALA A 56 -13.90 -14.81 -8.11
CA ALA A 56 -15.12 -14.35 -7.45
C ALA A 56 -15.14 -14.73 -5.96
N GLU A 57 -14.67 -15.93 -5.62
CA GLU A 57 -14.57 -16.42 -4.24
C GLU A 57 -13.54 -15.63 -3.43
N LEU A 58 -12.33 -15.42 -3.99
CA LEU A 58 -11.31 -14.55 -3.37
C LEU A 58 -11.83 -13.12 -3.16
N LYS A 59 -12.53 -12.56 -4.16
CA LYS A 59 -13.15 -11.25 -4.03
C LYS A 59 -14.23 -11.23 -2.95
N GLY A 60 -15.05 -12.27 -2.85
CA GLY A 60 -16.04 -12.42 -1.80
C GLY A 60 -15.42 -12.48 -0.40
N ILE A 61 -14.29 -13.19 -0.25
CA ILE A 61 -13.51 -13.22 0.99
C ILE A 61 -12.93 -11.83 1.30
N ASP A 62 -12.37 -11.14 0.31
CA ASP A 62 -11.82 -9.79 0.48
C ASP A 62 -12.91 -8.78 0.90
N ASP A 63 -14.08 -8.83 0.26
CA ASP A 63 -15.24 -7.99 0.60
C ASP A 63 -15.77 -8.32 2.02
N ALA A 64 -15.79 -9.60 2.40
CA ALA A 64 -16.17 -10.05 3.74
C ALA A 64 -15.18 -9.57 4.81
N LEU A 65 -13.87 -9.66 4.54
CA LEU A 65 -12.81 -9.14 5.41
C LEU A 65 -12.99 -7.63 5.63
N TYR A 66 -13.18 -6.86 4.57
CA TYR A 66 -13.43 -5.41 4.66
C TYR A 66 -14.66 -5.08 5.53
N TYR A 67 -15.76 -5.83 5.35
CA TYR A 67 -16.96 -5.62 6.14
C TYR A 67 -16.77 -5.96 7.63
N LEU A 68 -16.09 -7.07 7.94
CA LEU A 68 -15.81 -7.50 9.31
C LEU A 68 -14.85 -6.54 10.02
N GLU A 69 -13.83 -6.04 9.33
CA GLU A 69 -12.92 -5.00 9.87
C GLU A 69 -13.67 -3.71 10.19
N LYS A 70 -14.57 -3.28 9.29
CA LYS A 70 -15.43 -2.12 9.53
C LYS A 70 -16.36 -2.32 10.72
N GLN A 71 -16.94 -3.52 10.86
CA GLN A 71 -17.75 -3.90 12.03
C GLN A 71 -16.94 -3.84 13.33
N ILE A 72 -15.70 -4.33 13.33
CA ILE A 72 -14.79 -4.22 14.49
C ILE A 72 -14.52 -2.76 14.81
N GLN A 73 -14.22 -1.92 13.82
CA GLN A 73 -13.97 -0.48 14.05
C GLN A 73 -15.20 0.22 14.64
N GLN A 74 -16.40 -0.06 14.13
CA GLN A 74 -17.65 0.49 14.67
C GLN A 74 -17.89 0.03 16.11
N LYS A 75 -17.74 -1.26 16.39
CA LYS A 75 -17.91 -1.81 17.76
C LYS A 75 -16.86 -1.27 18.73
N LYS A 76 -15.61 -1.11 18.29
CA LYS A 76 -14.54 -0.44 19.06
C LYS A 76 -14.89 1.03 19.33
N ALA A 77 -15.40 1.76 18.35
CA ALA A 77 -15.84 3.15 18.52
C ALA A 77 -17.01 3.28 19.51
N HIS A 78 -17.97 2.34 19.48
CA HIS A 78 -19.05 2.26 20.47
C HIS A 78 -18.53 1.96 21.87
N LEU A 79 -17.62 1.00 22.05
CA LEU A 79 -16.97 0.71 23.34
C LEU A 79 -16.21 1.94 23.87
N ASN A 80 -15.43 2.58 23.01
CA ASN A 80 -14.72 3.83 23.28
C ASN A 80 -15.64 5.01 23.59
N ARG A 81 -16.98 4.87 23.51
CA ARG A 81 -17.94 5.89 23.94
C ARG A 81 -18.46 5.70 25.36
N TYR A 82 -18.29 4.52 25.95
CA TYR A 82 -18.79 4.17 27.29
C TYR A 82 -17.70 3.71 28.27
N LEU A 83 -16.46 3.52 27.82
CA LEU A 83 -15.32 3.17 28.68
C LEU A 83 -14.91 4.35 29.60
N PRO A 84 -14.47 4.07 30.84
CA PRO A 84 -13.77 5.04 31.68
C PRO A 84 -12.51 5.55 30.98
N MET A 85 -12.15 6.81 31.22
CA MET A 85 -11.06 7.49 30.52
C MET A 85 -9.73 6.70 30.56
N SER A 86 -9.40 6.07 31.69
CA SER A 86 -8.18 5.29 31.86
C SER A 86 -8.10 4.07 30.93
N ILE A 87 -9.20 3.32 30.76
CA ILE A 87 -9.24 2.12 29.90
C ILE A 87 -9.32 2.53 28.42
N ARG A 88 -9.97 3.66 28.11
CA ARG A 88 -9.93 4.24 26.75
C ARG A 88 -8.51 4.60 26.34
N ILE A 89 -7.74 5.24 27.23
CA ILE A 89 -6.37 5.66 26.94
C ILE A 89 -5.52 4.43 26.61
N SER A 90 -5.58 3.35 27.41
CA SER A 90 -4.82 2.13 27.12
C SER A 90 -5.22 1.47 25.79
N GLN A 91 -6.53 1.38 25.48
CA GLN A 91 -6.99 0.80 24.21
C GLN A 91 -6.69 1.69 23.00
N GLN A 92 -6.71 3.01 23.18
CA GLN A 92 -6.28 3.96 22.15
C GLN A 92 -4.76 3.90 21.94
N GLN A 93 -3.98 3.66 22.99
CA GLN A 93 -2.53 3.50 22.90
C GLN A 93 -2.17 2.31 22.01
N GLU A 94 -2.78 1.14 22.24
CA GLU A 94 -2.53 -0.06 21.42
C GLU A 94 -2.94 0.14 19.95
N GLN A 95 -4.10 0.73 19.71
CA GLN A 95 -4.57 1.03 18.36
C GLN A 95 -3.70 2.07 17.65
N LEU A 96 -3.19 3.04 18.39
CA LEU A 96 -2.27 4.05 17.87
C LEU A 96 -0.93 3.41 17.48
N GLU A 97 -0.39 2.49 18.28
CA GLU A 97 0.85 1.79 17.95
C GLU A 97 0.70 0.85 16.74
N GLU A 98 -0.43 0.15 16.61
CA GLU A 98 -0.74 -0.62 15.40
C GLU A 98 -0.83 0.29 14.16
N ALA A 99 -1.55 1.40 14.25
CA ALA A 99 -1.68 2.37 13.17
C ALA A 99 -0.35 3.04 12.80
N LYS A 100 0.50 3.35 13.79
CA LYS A 100 1.85 3.89 13.58
C LYS A 100 2.72 2.92 12.79
N LYS A 101 2.71 1.63 13.12
CA LYS A 101 3.46 0.61 12.38
C LYS A 101 3.03 0.53 10.91
N ILE A 102 1.72 0.56 10.65
CA ILE A 102 1.18 0.57 9.29
C ILE A 102 1.64 1.82 8.54
N ALA A 103 1.54 3.00 9.16
CA ALA A 103 1.99 4.25 8.57
C ALA A 103 3.50 4.26 8.27
N GLN A 104 4.32 3.67 9.15
CA GLN A 104 5.76 3.51 8.94
C GLN A 104 6.07 2.64 7.73
N ILE A 105 5.41 1.48 7.58
CA ILE A 105 5.58 0.60 6.42
C ILE A 105 5.25 1.36 5.13
N HIS A 106 4.16 2.13 5.13
CA HIS A 106 3.80 2.94 3.97
C HIS A 106 4.83 4.05 3.67
N ALA A 107 5.38 4.69 4.70
CA ALA A 107 6.42 5.71 4.54
C ALA A 107 7.73 5.13 3.96
N GLU A 108 8.14 3.95 4.43
CA GLU A 108 9.30 3.21 3.90
C GLU A 108 9.09 2.85 2.42
N ARG A 109 7.90 2.35 2.07
CA ARG A 109 7.55 2.03 0.69
C ARG A 109 7.55 3.26 -0.23
N VAL A 110 7.12 4.42 0.26
CA VAL A 110 7.22 5.68 -0.49
C VAL A 110 8.69 6.02 -0.78
N ASN A 111 9.59 5.79 0.17
CA ASN A 111 11.02 6.03 -0.01
C ASN A 111 11.68 5.08 -1.03
N GLU A 112 11.26 3.82 -1.06
CA GLU A 112 11.71 2.83 -2.06
C GLU A 112 11.29 3.27 -3.47
N LEU A 113 10.00 3.55 -3.67
CA LEU A 113 9.46 4.03 -4.95
C LEU A 113 10.11 5.35 -5.38
N ALA A 114 10.38 6.24 -4.43
CA ALA A 114 11.10 7.48 -4.69
C ALA A 114 12.52 7.22 -5.22
N TRP A 115 13.23 6.22 -4.66
CA TRP A 115 14.56 5.88 -5.11
C TRP A 115 14.56 5.29 -6.52
N GLU A 116 13.62 4.40 -6.81
CA GLU A 116 13.41 3.85 -8.15
C GLU A 116 13.09 4.95 -9.17
N LEU A 117 12.15 5.83 -8.84
CA LEU A 117 11.78 6.96 -9.69
C LEU A 117 12.98 7.90 -9.93
N ALA A 118 13.77 8.19 -8.90
CA ALA A 118 14.97 9.01 -9.03
C ALA A 118 16.02 8.37 -9.96
N LYS A 119 16.19 7.05 -9.90
CA LYS A 119 17.07 6.30 -10.80
C LYS A 119 16.57 6.39 -12.24
N GLU A 120 15.28 6.20 -12.47
CA GLU A 120 14.68 6.27 -13.80
C GLU A 120 14.77 7.67 -14.41
N ILE A 121 14.52 8.73 -13.63
CA ILE A 121 14.69 10.11 -14.06
C ILE A 121 16.13 10.39 -14.49
N LYS A 122 17.13 9.85 -13.77
CA LYS A 122 18.55 9.99 -14.15
C LYS A 122 18.87 9.28 -15.45
N LEU A 123 18.35 8.07 -15.66
CA LEU A 123 18.50 7.35 -16.92
C LEU A 123 17.85 8.12 -18.07
N LEU A 124 16.62 8.60 -17.87
CA LEU A 124 15.89 9.41 -18.85
C LEU A 124 16.66 10.70 -19.19
N LYS A 125 17.27 11.35 -18.20
CA LYS A 125 18.12 12.53 -18.41
C LYS A 125 19.32 12.20 -19.29
N THR A 126 20.05 11.12 -18.98
CA THR A 126 21.18 10.67 -19.81
C THR A 126 20.76 10.39 -21.25
N CYS A 127 19.65 9.66 -21.45
CA CYS A 127 19.11 9.41 -22.78
C CYS A 127 18.70 10.71 -23.50
N ALA A 128 18.08 11.65 -22.78
CA ALA A 128 17.71 12.94 -23.34
C ALA A 128 18.95 13.77 -23.74
N ASP A 129 20.02 13.75 -22.95
CA ASP A 129 21.28 14.45 -23.24
C ASP A 129 21.99 13.84 -24.46
N GLU A 130 21.97 12.51 -24.60
CA GLU A 130 22.51 11.80 -25.77
C GLU A 130 21.69 12.05 -27.05
N LEU A 131 20.36 12.04 -26.95
CA LEU A 131 19.48 12.21 -28.10
C LEU A 131 19.35 13.68 -28.53
N SER A 132 19.52 14.63 -27.59
CA SER A 132 19.25 16.06 -27.83
C SER A 132 19.99 16.65 -29.03
N PRO A 133 21.29 16.39 -29.25
CA PRO A 133 22.00 16.88 -30.43
C PRO A 133 21.40 16.38 -31.75
N MET A 134 21.09 15.08 -31.82
CA MET A 134 20.50 14.46 -33.03
C MET A 134 19.08 14.96 -33.27
N TYR A 135 18.28 15.07 -32.20
CA TYR A 135 16.90 15.53 -32.27
C TYR A 135 16.83 17.01 -32.69
N TRP A 136 17.75 17.84 -32.21
CA TRP A 136 17.84 19.24 -32.60
C TRP A 136 18.20 19.41 -34.07
N GLN A 137 19.10 18.58 -34.61
CA GLN A 137 19.48 18.64 -36.02
C GLN A 137 18.28 18.40 -36.96
N VAL A 138 17.30 17.61 -36.53
CA VAL A 138 16.12 17.28 -37.35
C VAL A 138 14.95 18.22 -37.07
N TYR A 139 14.70 18.55 -35.81
CA TYR A 139 13.46 19.21 -35.38
C TYR A 139 13.67 20.61 -34.78
N TYR A 140 14.91 21.09 -34.65
CA TYR A 140 15.27 22.41 -34.11
C TYR A 140 14.65 22.75 -32.74
N LYS A 141 14.38 21.71 -31.94
CA LYS A 141 13.81 21.82 -30.59
C LYS A 141 14.40 20.71 -29.70
N PRO A 142 14.40 20.87 -28.37
CA PRO A 142 14.89 19.83 -27.47
C PRO A 142 13.88 18.67 -27.41
N PHE A 143 14.37 17.45 -27.19
CA PHE A 143 13.53 16.25 -27.09
C PHE A 143 12.74 16.23 -25.78
N ILE A 144 13.43 16.41 -24.65
CA ILE A 144 12.85 16.50 -23.30
C ILE A 144 13.56 17.62 -22.54
N THR A 145 12.80 18.42 -21.79
CA THR A 145 13.31 19.52 -20.95
C THR A 145 12.73 19.44 -19.54
N GLY A 146 13.30 20.18 -18.58
CA GLY A 146 12.75 20.31 -17.23
C GLY A 146 13.51 19.53 -16.14
N PHE A 147 14.58 18.82 -16.48
CA PHE A 147 15.38 18.04 -15.52
C PHE A 147 16.02 18.87 -14.38
N LYS A 148 16.17 20.20 -14.53
CA LYS A 148 16.76 21.07 -13.49
C LYS A 148 15.89 21.23 -12.24
N THR A 149 14.58 21.04 -12.36
CA THR A 149 13.62 21.30 -11.27
C THR A 149 12.89 20.03 -10.82
N ILE A 150 13.26 18.86 -11.35
CA ILE A 150 12.65 17.61 -10.95
C ILE A 150 13.09 17.25 -9.54
N SER A 151 12.09 16.97 -8.71
CA SER A 151 12.28 16.48 -7.35
C SER A 151 11.33 15.31 -7.10
N VAL A 152 11.74 14.44 -6.19
CA VAL A 152 10.99 13.25 -5.81
C VAL A 152 10.68 13.33 -4.32
N PRO A 153 9.44 12.97 -3.90
CA PRO A 153 9.08 12.98 -2.49
C PRO A 153 9.91 11.96 -1.68
N PHE A 154 10.30 12.35 -0.47
CA PHE A 154 11.04 11.52 0.47
C PHE A 154 10.48 11.73 1.87
N VAL A 155 10.11 10.64 2.54
CA VAL A 155 9.59 10.67 3.91
C VAL A 155 10.73 10.50 4.91
N ARG A 156 10.89 11.47 5.80
CA ARG A 156 11.87 11.45 6.90
C ARG A 156 11.13 11.41 8.24
N SER A 157 11.69 10.68 9.21
CA SER A 157 11.25 10.74 10.61
C SER A 157 12.11 11.74 11.39
N ASP A 158 11.47 12.74 11.99
CA ASP A 158 12.08 13.71 12.92
C ASP A 158 11.70 13.35 14.36
N GLY A 159 11.91 12.07 14.72
CA GLY A 159 11.54 11.51 16.02
C GLY A 159 10.09 11.03 16.03
N GLU A 160 9.18 11.78 16.65
CA GLU A 160 7.76 11.40 16.76
C GLU A 160 6.94 11.78 15.52
N VAL A 161 7.47 12.65 14.66
CA VAL A 161 6.75 13.21 13.51
C VAL A 161 7.41 12.78 12.20
N TRP A 162 6.60 12.34 11.26
CA TRP A 162 7.02 11.98 9.91
C TRP A 162 6.71 13.14 8.96
N MET A 163 7.70 13.55 8.17
CA MET A 163 7.58 14.66 7.23
C MET A 163 7.92 14.22 5.82
N ILE A 164 7.16 14.74 4.86
CA ILE A 164 7.43 14.56 3.42
C ILE A 164 8.25 15.75 2.95
N VAL A 165 9.39 15.46 2.34
CA VAL A 165 10.37 16.44 1.85
C VAL A 165 10.65 16.16 0.37
N ASN A 166 10.80 17.20 -0.45
CA ASN A 166 11.16 17.03 -1.85
C ASN A 166 12.67 16.98 -2.01
N ARG A 167 13.19 15.85 -2.53
CA ARG A 167 14.61 15.68 -2.83
C ARG A 167 14.87 15.92 -4.31
N ILE A 168 15.75 16.85 -4.63
CA ILE A 168 16.16 17.14 -6.02
C ILE A 168 16.93 15.93 -6.56
N VAL A 169 16.64 15.53 -7.80
CA VAL A 169 17.18 14.33 -8.47
C VAL A 169 18.27 14.66 -9.48
#